data_AF-A0A7J4X5D0-F1
#
_entry.id   AF-A0A7J4X5D0-F1
#
_cell.length_a   1.000
_cell.length_b   1.000
_cell.length_c   1.000
_cell.angle_alpha   90.00
_cell.angle_beta   90.00
_cell.angle_gamma   90.00
#
_symmetry.space_group_name_H-M   'P 1'
#
loop_
_entity.id
_entity.type
_entity.pdbx_description
1 polymer ?
#
loop_
_entity_poly.entity_id
_entity_poly.type
_entity_poly.pdbx_seq_one_letter_code
_entity_poly.pdbx_strand_id
1 'polypeptide(L)'
;MATQEEKIGAVQVAVSLFADVETGIEQLEEKFTQLIQAINDCVAVGVGKQGEGIKITSALKGISGKIAAQLGEVIAVHEKCTVIAKREDCDVVLPTAYAVSSDTVTTLGGGDR
;
A
#
# COMPACT_ATOMS: atom_id res chain seq x y z
N MET A 1 32.28 -13.06 -4.02
CA MET A 1 31.24 -12.24 -4.67
C MET A 1 30.03 -13.14 -4.86
N ALA A 2 28.81 -12.61 -4.71
CA ALA A 2 27.59 -13.36 -4.99
C ALA A 2 27.47 -13.66 -6.50
N THR A 3 26.89 -14.80 -6.85
CA THR A 3 26.56 -15.18 -8.23
C THR A 3 25.38 -14.36 -8.76
N GLN A 4 25.19 -14.32 -10.08
CA GLN A 4 24.04 -13.62 -10.67
C GLN A 4 22.70 -14.24 -10.23
N GLU A 5 22.66 -15.56 -10.05
CA GLU A 5 21.48 -16.28 -9.55
C GLU A 5 21.14 -15.87 -8.10
N GLU A 6 22.14 -15.75 -7.22
CA GLU A 6 21.95 -15.28 -5.85
C GLU A 6 21.43 -13.83 -5.81
N LYS A 7 21.91 -12.97 -6.71
CA LYS A 7 21.41 -11.58 -6.83
C LYS A 7 19.94 -11.54 -7.28
N ILE A 8 19.58 -12.31 -8.30
CA ILE A 8 18.19 -12.40 -8.80
C ILE A 8 17.26 -12.90 -7.69
N GLY A 9 17.67 -13.97 -6.98
CA GLY A 9 16.88 -14.52 -5.87
C GLY A 9 16.63 -13.48 -4.76
N ALA A 10 17.64 -12.68 -4.41
CA ALA A 10 17.49 -11.61 -3.43
C ALA A 10 16.51 -10.51 -3.89
N VAL A 11 16.55 -10.13 -5.17
CA VAL A 11 15.61 -9.16 -5.75
C VAL A 11 14.18 -9.71 -5.73
N GLN A 12 13.98 -10.98 -6.12
CA GLN A 12 12.65 -11.61 -6.12
C GLN A 12 12.03 -11.66 -4.71
N VAL A 13 12.84 -11.98 -3.68
CA VAL A 13 12.38 -11.92 -2.29
C VAL A 13 11.97 -10.50 -1.91
N ALA A 14 12.76 -9.49 -2.27
CA ALA A 14 12.44 -8.10 -1.97
C ALA A 14 11.13 -7.65 -2.65
N VAL A 15 10.92 -8.01 -3.91
CA VAL A 15 9.67 -7.67 -4.62
C VAL A 15 8.46 -8.37 -3.99
N SER A 16 8.57 -9.65 -3.64
CA SER A 16 7.48 -10.36 -2.94
C SER A 16 7.11 -9.66 -1.63
N LEU A 17 8.11 -9.20 -0.87
CA LEU A 17 7.87 -8.47 0.38
C LEU A 17 7.25 -7.09 0.14
N PHE A 18 7.61 -6.38 -0.94
CA PHE A 18 6.94 -5.13 -1.31
C PHE A 18 5.47 -5.35 -1.63
N ALA A 19 5.15 -6.40 -2.42
CA ALA A 19 3.78 -6.78 -2.73
C ALA A 19 2.96 -7.11 -1.46
N ASP A 20 3.56 -7.84 -0.51
CA ASP A 20 2.92 -8.14 0.78
C ASP A 20 2.64 -6.88 1.61
N VAL A 21 3.57 -5.92 1.60
CA VAL A 21 3.41 -4.63 2.29
C VAL A 21 2.30 -3.79 1.65
N GLU A 22 2.28 -3.67 0.32
CA GLU A 22 1.25 -2.95 -0.43
C GLU A 22 -0.14 -3.55 -0.14
N THR A 23 -0.27 -4.87 -0.28
CA THR A 23 -1.51 -5.61 0.02
C THR A 23 -1.95 -5.43 1.47
N GLY A 24 -1.01 -5.50 2.43
CA GLY A 24 -1.30 -5.33 3.84
C GLY A 24 -1.82 -3.93 4.19
N ILE A 25 -1.30 -2.90 3.51
CA ILE A 25 -1.75 -1.52 3.69
C ILE A 25 -3.17 -1.34 3.13
N GLU A 26 -3.45 -1.84 1.93
CA GLU A 26 -4.80 -1.80 1.34
C GLU A 26 -5.84 -2.49 2.24
N GLN A 27 -5.49 -3.66 2.79
CA GLN A 27 -6.35 -4.38 3.74
C GLN A 27 -6.58 -3.57 5.03
N LEU A 28 -5.55 -2.87 5.54
CA LEU A 28 -5.68 -2.02 6.71
C LEU A 28 -6.64 -0.85 6.46
N GLU A 29 -6.59 -0.20 5.30
CA GLU A 29 -7.51 0.89 4.94
C GLU A 29 -8.98 0.42 4.94
N GLU A 30 -9.23 -0.77 4.37
CA GLU A 30 -10.55 -1.38 4.40
C GLU A 30 -11.01 -1.65 5.85
N LYS A 31 -10.13 -2.18 6.70
CA LYS A 31 -10.43 -2.46 8.11
C LYS A 31 -10.69 -1.19 8.93
N PHE A 32 -9.94 -0.11 8.68
CA PHE A 32 -10.23 1.18 9.32
C PHE A 32 -11.60 1.72 8.92
N THR A 33 -11.97 1.59 7.64
CA THR A 33 -13.30 1.98 7.16
C THR A 33 -14.40 1.18 7.85
N GLN A 34 -14.25 -0.14 7.93
CA GLN A 34 -15.19 -1.03 8.64
C GLN A 34 -15.30 -0.67 10.12
N LEU A 35 -14.17 -0.40 10.79
CA LEU A 35 -14.14 -0.03 12.20
C LEU A 35 -14.82 1.32 12.47
N ILE A 36 -14.59 2.32 11.62
CA ILE A 36 -15.25 3.62 11.71
C ILE A 36 -16.77 3.44 11.59
N GLN A 37 -17.23 2.62 10.64
CA GLN A 37 -18.66 2.34 10.50
C GLN A 37 -19.23 1.65 11.75
N ALA A 38 -18.57 0.61 12.26
CA ALA A 38 -19.01 -0.08 13.47
C ALA A 38 -19.13 0.86 14.68
N ILE A 39 -18.21 1.81 14.85
CA ILE A 39 -18.28 2.81 15.91
C ILE A 39 -19.47 3.76 15.72
N ASN A 40 -19.72 4.19 14.49
CA ASN A 40 -20.90 5.01 14.18
C ASN A 40 -22.20 4.26 14.49
N ASP A 41 -22.27 2.97 14.17
CA ASP A 41 -23.42 2.13 14.45
C ASP A 41 -23.64 1.97 15.96
N CYS A 42 -22.57 1.77 16.75
CA CYS A 42 -22.65 1.76 18.21
C CYS A 42 -23.26 3.06 18.77
N VAL A 43 -22.80 4.21 18.28
CA VAL A 43 -23.34 5.52 18.71
C VAL A 43 -24.80 5.67 18.30
N ALA A 44 -25.16 5.23 17.09
CA ALA A 44 -26.52 5.32 16.57
C ALA A 44 -27.52 4.51 17.40
N VAL A 45 -27.09 3.39 18.00
CA VAL A 45 -27.93 2.58 18.90
C VAL A 45 -27.82 3.01 20.38
N GLY A 46 -27.16 4.13 20.67
CA GLY A 46 -27.09 4.72 22.01
C GLY A 46 -25.96 4.19 22.90
N VAL A 47 -24.97 3.49 22.34
CA VAL A 47 -23.78 3.06 23.08
C VAL A 47 -22.76 4.20 23.10
N GLY A 48 -22.50 4.73 24.31
CA GLY A 48 -21.55 5.82 24.53
C GLY A 48 -22.10 7.20 24.16
N LYS A 49 -21.29 8.25 24.36
CA LYS A 49 -21.68 9.62 24.00
C LYS A 49 -21.31 9.91 22.54
N GLN A 50 -22.16 10.64 21.83
CA GLN A 50 -21.87 11.07 20.45
C GLN A 50 -20.52 11.78 20.32
N GLY A 51 -20.17 12.64 21.28
CA GLY A 51 -18.87 13.33 21.29
C GLY A 51 -17.66 12.40 21.46
N GLU A 52 -17.82 11.24 22.10
CA GLU A 52 -16.76 10.24 22.22
C GLU A 52 -16.59 9.48 20.90
N GLY A 53 -17.70 9.08 20.27
CA GLY A 53 -17.67 8.45 18.94
C GLY A 53 -17.01 9.33 17.87
N ILE A 54 -17.30 10.63 17.86
CA ILE A 54 -16.66 11.59 16.94
C ILE A 54 -15.13 11.66 17.18
N LYS A 55 -14.69 11.66 18.44
CA LYS A 55 -13.27 11.69 18.78
C LYS A 55 -12.56 10.42 18.31
N ILE A 56 -13.14 9.24 18.56
CA ILE A 56 -12.56 7.96 18.17
C ILE A 56 -12.48 7.86 16.65
N THR A 57 -13.58 8.14 15.94
CA THR A 57 -13.59 8.09 14.47
C THR A 57 -12.63 9.10 13.83
N SER A 58 -12.48 10.30 14.42
CA SER A 58 -11.47 11.27 13.97
C SER A 58 -10.04 10.79 14.19
N ALA A 59 -9.76 10.14 15.33
CA ALA A 59 -8.46 9.55 15.59
C ALA A 59 -8.13 8.43 14.59
N LEU A 60 -9.11 7.55 14.29
CA LEU A 60 -8.95 6.49 13.30
C LEU A 60 -8.69 7.04 11.89
N LYS A 61 -9.43 8.07 11.46
CA LYS A 61 -9.18 8.77 10.19
C LYS A 61 -7.77 9.37 10.14
N GLY A 62 -7.31 9.95 11.25
CA GLY A 62 -5.94 10.48 11.36
C GLY A 62 -4.86 9.41 11.26
N ILE A 63 -5.10 8.21 11.79
CA ILE A 63 -4.19 7.07 11.65
C ILE A 63 -4.19 6.56 10.20
N SER A 64 -5.36 6.34 9.61
CA SER A 64 -5.50 5.90 8.22
C SER A 64 -4.80 6.87 7.24
N GLY A 65 -4.98 8.18 7.41
CA GLY A 65 -4.27 9.17 6.57
C GLY A 65 -2.74 9.13 6.70
N LYS A 66 -2.19 8.79 7.88
CA LYS A 66 -0.75 8.61 8.05
C LYS A 66 -0.23 7.35 7.38
N ILE A 67 -0.99 6.26 7.44
CA ILE A 67 -0.66 5.00 6.77
C ILE A 67 -0.63 5.21 5.25
N ALA A 68 -1.65 5.87 4.70
CA ALA A 68 -1.70 6.21 3.28
C ALA A 68 -0.50 7.08 2.84
N ALA A 69 -0.09 8.05 3.67
CA ALA A 69 1.11 8.85 3.40
C ALA A 69 2.39 7.99 3.39
N GLN A 70 2.52 7.04 4.33
CA GLN A 70 3.66 6.12 4.38
C GLN A 70 3.69 5.13 3.21
N LEU A 71 2.55 4.74 2.65
CA LEU A 71 2.50 3.93 1.43
C LEU A 71 3.22 4.63 0.27
N GLY A 72 3.02 5.94 0.11
CA GLY A 72 3.74 6.72 -0.91
C GLY A 72 5.26 6.68 -0.72
N GLU A 73 5.74 6.69 0.53
CA GLU A 73 7.17 6.54 0.83
C GLU A 73 7.68 5.12 0.50
N VAL A 74 6.91 4.09 0.80
CA VAL A 74 7.23 2.68 0.48
C VAL A 74 7.34 2.49 -1.03
N ILE A 75 6.39 3.02 -1.81
CA ILE A 75 6.41 2.97 -3.28
C ILE A 75 7.65 3.68 -3.81
N ALA A 76 8.00 4.85 -3.28
CA ALA A 76 9.19 5.58 -3.70
C ALA A 76 10.50 4.82 -3.40
N VAL A 77 10.54 4.03 -2.33
CA VAL A 77 11.67 3.13 -2.05
C VAL A 77 11.66 1.94 -3.02
N HIS A 78 10.50 1.35 -3.28
CA HIS A 78 10.34 0.25 -4.25
C HIS A 78 10.88 0.66 -5.63
N GLU A 79 10.50 1.83 -6.15
CA GLU A 79 11.00 2.35 -7.43
C GLU A 79 12.52 2.47 -7.48
N LYS A 80 13.15 2.97 -6.41
CA LYS A 80 14.62 3.06 -6.31
C LYS A 80 15.27 1.68 -6.34
N CYS A 81 14.68 0.69 -5.66
CA CYS A 81 15.13 -0.69 -5.69
C CYS A 81 15.01 -1.29 -7.10
N THR A 82 13.92 -1.01 -7.82
CA THR A 82 13.73 -1.45 -9.21
C THR A 82 14.81 -0.88 -10.14
N VAL A 83 15.21 0.39 -9.98
CA VAL A 83 16.31 0.99 -10.76
C VAL A 83 17.62 0.26 -10.52
N ILE A 84 17.91 -0.13 -9.27
CA ILE A 84 19.11 -0.90 -8.93
C ILE A 84 19.03 -2.30 -9.55
N ALA A 85 17.90 -2.99 -9.43
CA ALA A 85 17.70 -4.32 -10.01
C ALA A 85 17.92 -4.32 -11.53
N LYS A 86 17.39 -3.31 -12.24
CA LYS A 86 17.62 -3.13 -13.68
C LYS A 86 19.08 -2.90 -14.02
N ARG A 87 19.78 -2.06 -13.25
CA ARG A 87 21.22 -1.79 -13.46
C ARG A 87 22.07 -3.05 -13.28
N GLU A 88 21.67 -3.93 -12.37
CA GLU A 88 22.39 -5.17 -12.04
C GLU A 88 21.91 -6.39 -12.86
N ASP A 89 21.08 -6.19 -13.89
CA ASP A 89 20.51 -7.25 -14.75
C ASP A 89 19.77 -8.34 -13.94
N CYS A 90 19.03 -7.90 -12.90
CA CYS A 90 18.26 -8.75 -12.01
C CYS A 90 16.74 -8.63 -12.22
N ASP A 91 16.30 -7.90 -13.25
CA ASP A 91 14.88 -7.68 -13.58
C ASP A 91 14.34 -8.83 -14.45
N VAL A 92 14.23 -10.02 -13.86
CA VAL A 92 13.70 -11.22 -14.54
C VAL A 92 12.33 -11.57 -13.97
N VAL A 93 11.31 -11.31 -14.79
CA VAL A 93 9.90 -11.75 -14.71
C VAL A 93 9.37 -11.96 -13.30
N LEU A 94 8.66 -10.94 -12.82
CA LEU A 94 7.75 -11.05 -11.68
C LEU A 94 6.83 -12.27 -11.86
N PRO A 95 6.55 -13.05 -10.80
CA PRO A 95 5.50 -14.04 -10.83
C PRO A 95 4.22 -13.42 -11.40
N THR A 96 3.57 -14.14 -12.30
CA THR A 96 2.52 -13.72 -13.24
C THR A 96 1.31 -12.98 -12.65
N ALA A 97 1.22 -12.85 -11.32
CA ALA A 97 0.24 -12.01 -10.63
C ALA A 97 0.49 -10.50 -10.83
N TYR A 98 1.73 -10.10 -11.17
CA TYR A 98 2.10 -8.72 -11.49
C TYR A 98 2.58 -8.62 -12.93
N ALA A 99 1.64 -8.76 -13.88
CA ALA A 99 1.89 -8.34 -15.25
C ALA A 99 2.04 -6.81 -15.26
N VAL A 100 3.28 -6.33 -15.14
CA VAL A 100 3.62 -4.96 -15.49
C VAL A 100 3.36 -4.84 -16.99
N SER A 101 2.24 -4.22 -17.33
CA SER A 101 1.97 -3.74 -18.67
C SER A 101 3.06 -2.74 -19.02
N SER A 102 4.06 -3.21 -19.76
CA SER A 102 5.01 -2.39 -20.46
C SER A 102 4.27 -1.61 -21.55
N ASP A 103 3.63 -0.52 -21.18
CA ASP A 103 3.62 0.70 -21.99
C ASP A 103 2.88 1.83 -21.27
N THR A 104 3.54 2.99 -21.24
CA THR A 104 3.02 4.31 -20.87
C THR A 104 2.66 4.59 -19.41
N VAL A 105 3.57 5.32 -18.75
CA VAL A 105 3.22 6.33 -17.75
C VAL A 105 2.18 7.27 -18.37
N THR A 106 0.94 7.27 -17.86
CA THR A 106 0.03 8.40 -18.02
C THR A 106 -0.69 8.65 -16.70
N THR A 107 -0.39 9.78 -16.07
CA THR A 107 -1.24 10.39 -15.04
C THR A 107 -2.61 10.68 -15.64
N LEU A 108 -3.69 10.12 -15.10
CA LEU A 108 -5.04 10.59 -15.37
C LEU A 108 -5.65 11.15 -14.08
N GLY A 109 -5.30 12.40 -13.80
CA GLY A 109 -6.20 13.32 -13.14
C GLY A 109 -6.93 14.15 -14.20
N GLY A 110 -8.26 14.23 -14.09
CA GLY A 110 -9.05 15.38 -14.57
C GLY A 110 -9.86 15.18 -15.85
N GLY A 111 -11.18 15.33 -15.74
CA GLY A 111 -12.06 15.59 -16.87
C GLY A 111 -13.54 15.31 -16.64
N ASP A 112 -14.25 16.28 -16.04
CA ASP A 112 -15.68 16.50 -16.20
C ASP A 112 -16.17 16.27 -17.65
N ARG A 113 -17.23 15.47 -17.82
CA ARG A 113 -18.41 15.72 -18.66
C ARG A 113 -19.40 14.55 -18.64
#